data_AF-A0A2V2EL79-F1
#
_entry.id   AF-A0A2V2EL79-F1
#
_cell.length_a   1.000
_cell.length_b   1.000
_cell.length_c   1.000
_cell.angle_alpha   90.00
_cell.angle_beta   90.00
_cell.angle_gamma   90.00
#
_symmetry.space_group_name_H-M   'P 1'
#
loop_
_entity.id
_entity.type
_entity.pdbx_description
1 polymer ?
#
loop_
_entity_poly.entity_id
_entity_poly.type
_entity_poly.pdbx_seq_one_letter_code
_entity_poly.pdbx_strand_id
1 'polypeptide(L)'
;MDLIDRINANYNNLSRVHKRIVDYITDNPDRACFQSLKDFSDSVSASPVTVLRCLDKLGINGFLDLKKELRAYTRQSVYPGKRLASALSGLNSTSDIVHRVVQADLDNITNTFENLSSRDMYRACDILRNCGRVHLVAQGVSKTLLPFLQNRLSSLNIDVQIFDVDSTIFLTNMLSGIRTNDAFFMLSFPRLDNSRMPFLAEQLVKHNIPIVCMAENPASAVARHATVTLICQADTPIYYNSYSAPMVMANALVSLMAGQMKDDVQAFQTQIENLRSEYTAYSKMHDGNESSTQADANEEAPKLMEERPKRKRGRPRKVAPAPACSAANADDEGAAN
;
A
#
# COMPACT_ATOMS: atom_id res chain seq x y z
N MET A 1 -20.75 10.52 3.79
CA MET A 1 -20.42 9.11 3.45
C MET A 1 -20.05 9.10 1.98
N ASP A 2 -18.85 8.64 1.65
CA ASP A 2 -18.36 8.65 0.26
C ASP A 2 -19.13 7.64 -0.61
N LEU A 3 -19.04 7.76 -1.93
CA LEU A 3 -19.64 6.83 -2.90
C LEU A 3 -19.18 5.38 -2.64
N ILE A 4 -17.89 5.18 -2.44
CA ILE A 4 -17.31 3.85 -2.19
C ILE A 4 -17.79 3.27 -0.86
N ASP A 5 -17.87 4.09 0.20
CA ASP A 5 -18.40 3.66 1.49
C ASP A 5 -19.84 3.16 1.37
N ARG A 6 -20.70 3.88 0.62
CA ARG A 6 -22.10 3.49 0.39
C ARG A 6 -22.21 2.19 -0.40
N ILE A 7 -21.35 1.99 -1.39
CA ILE A 7 -21.27 0.74 -2.14
C ILE A 7 -20.88 -0.41 -1.21
N ASN A 8 -19.81 -0.26 -0.43
CA ASN A 8 -19.33 -1.29 0.49
C ASN A 8 -20.37 -1.66 1.55
N ALA A 9 -21.01 -0.66 2.16
CA ALA A 9 -22.02 -0.87 3.20
C ALA A 9 -23.25 -1.63 2.68
N ASN A 10 -23.61 -1.46 1.40
CA ASN A 10 -24.78 -2.09 0.81
C ASN A 10 -24.46 -3.36 0.00
N TYR A 11 -23.19 -3.63 -0.29
CA TYR A 11 -22.75 -4.62 -1.28
C TYR A 11 -23.37 -6.01 -1.06
N ASN A 12 -23.39 -6.48 0.19
CA ASN A 12 -23.92 -7.81 0.53
C ASN A 12 -25.43 -7.94 0.28
N ASN A 13 -26.16 -6.83 0.32
CA ASN A 13 -27.61 -6.78 0.14
C ASN A 13 -28.05 -6.52 -1.32
N LEU A 14 -27.09 -6.40 -2.25
CA LEU A 14 -27.36 -6.17 -3.67
C LEU A 14 -27.69 -7.47 -4.42
N SER A 15 -28.61 -7.38 -5.38
CA SER A 15 -28.89 -8.47 -6.31
C SER A 15 -27.68 -8.72 -7.22
N ARG A 16 -27.61 -9.89 -7.88
CA ARG A 16 -26.51 -10.21 -8.81
C ARG A 16 -26.31 -9.14 -9.90
N VAL A 17 -27.39 -8.59 -10.43
CA VAL A 17 -27.33 -7.52 -11.45
C VAL A 17 -26.83 -6.21 -10.84
N HIS A 18 -27.26 -5.87 -9.62
CA HIS A 18 -26.80 -4.67 -8.94
C HIS A 18 -25.34 -4.76 -8.50
N LYS A 19 -24.87 -5.93 -8.04
CA LYS A 19 -23.45 -6.20 -7.77
C LYS A 19 -22.61 -5.89 -9.00
N ARG A 20 -22.97 -6.44 -10.16
CA ARG A 20 -22.28 -6.15 -11.42
C ARG A 20 -22.25 -4.66 -11.78
N ILE A 21 -23.33 -3.92 -11.50
CA ILE A 21 -23.37 -2.47 -11.72
C ILE A 21 -22.36 -1.76 -10.81
N VAL A 22 -22.35 -2.07 -9.50
CA VAL A 22 -21.42 -1.41 -8.57
C VAL A 22 -19.97 -1.89 -8.72
N ASP A 23 -19.75 -3.14 -9.11
CA ASP A 23 -18.43 -3.67 -9.46
C ASP A 23 -17.86 -2.86 -10.63
N TYR A 24 -18.64 -2.66 -11.69
CA TYR A 24 -18.21 -1.87 -12.83
C TYR A 24 -17.92 -0.39 -12.47
N ILE A 25 -18.75 0.21 -11.62
CA ILE A 25 -18.54 1.58 -11.11
C ILE A 25 -17.21 1.68 -10.33
N THR A 26 -16.91 0.65 -9.53
CA THR A 26 -15.72 0.61 -8.66
C THR A 26 -14.45 0.29 -9.46
N ASP A 27 -14.54 -0.59 -10.45
CA ASP A 27 -13.42 -1.04 -11.28
C ASP A 27 -13.09 -0.08 -12.43
N ASN A 28 -14.06 0.72 -12.91
CA ASN A 28 -13.92 1.61 -14.07
C ASN A 28 -14.49 3.02 -13.82
N PRO A 29 -14.12 3.70 -12.72
CA PRO A 29 -14.72 4.97 -12.33
C PRO A 29 -14.46 6.09 -13.35
N ASP A 30 -13.26 6.09 -13.95
CA ASP A 30 -12.84 7.02 -15.00
C ASP A 30 -13.72 6.88 -16.25
N ARG A 31 -13.95 5.65 -16.72
CA ARG A 31 -14.77 5.37 -17.89
C ARG A 31 -16.24 5.67 -17.62
N ALA A 32 -16.75 5.21 -16.48
CA ALA A 32 -18.14 5.40 -16.09
C ALA A 32 -18.51 6.90 -15.96
N CYS A 33 -17.58 7.75 -15.53
CA CYS A 33 -17.84 9.18 -15.36
C CYS A 33 -18.00 9.97 -16.68
N PHE A 34 -17.61 9.38 -17.81
CA PHE A 34 -17.76 9.95 -19.16
C PHE A 34 -18.85 9.28 -20.00
N GLN A 35 -19.22 8.04 -19.72
CA GLN A 35 -20.27 7.31 -20.46
C GLN A 35 -21.65 7.97 -20.41
N SER A 36 -22.46 7.76 -21.47
CA SER A 36 -23.90 8.02 -21.41
C SER A 36 -24.59 6.93 -20.59
N LEU A 37 -25.82 7.18 -20.12
CA LEU A 37 -26.59 6.15 -19.41
C LEU A 37 -26.78 4.90 -20.27
N LYS A 38 -26.94 5.07 -21.58
CA LYS A 38 -27.10 3.97 -22.54
C LYS A 38 -25.82 3.13 -22.61
N ASP A 39 -24.67 3.76 -22.89
CA ASP A 39 -23.39 3.04 -23.02
C ASP A 39 -22.97 2.36 -21.71
N PHE A 40 -23.26 3.01 -20.58
CA PHE A 40 -23.02 2.42 -19.27
C PHE A 40 -23.89 1.18 -19.04
N SER A 41 -25.19 1.28 -19.36
CA SER A 41 -26.16 0.19 -19.24
C SER A 41 -25.75 -1.02 -20.09
N ASP A 42 -25.26 -0.76 -21.31
CA ASP A 42 -24.73 -1.80 -22.21
C ASP A 42 -23.48 -2.47 -21.63
N SER A 43 -22.55 -1.68 -21.06
CA SER A 43 -21.31 -2.17 -20.45
C SER A 43 -21.56 -3.10 -19.27
N VAL A 44 -22.62 -2.87 -18.51
CA VAL A 44 -23.04 -3.69 -17.36
C VAL A 44 -24.16 -4.68 -17.71
N SER A 45 -24.48 -4.84 -19.00
CA SER A 45 -25.55 -5.71 -19.52
C SER A 45 -26.87 -5.59 -18.75
N ALA A 46 -27.29 -4.37 -18.45
CA ALA A 46 -28.53 -4.06 -17.72
C ALA A 46 -29.35 -3.01 -18.48
N SER A 47 -30.64 -2.87 -18.15
CA SER A 47 -31.44 -1.78 -18.73
C SER A 47 -31.15 -0.45 -18.03
N PRO A 48 -31.34 0.71 -18.69
CA PRO A 48 -31.25 2.03 -18.05
C PRO A 48 -32.09 2.16 -16.77
N VAL A 49 -33.29 1.56 -16.76
CA VAL A 49 -34.18 1.55 -15.60
C VAL A 49 -33.59 0.74 -14.45
N THR A 50 -32.95 -0.40 -14.76
CA THR A 50 -32.26 -1.23 -13.77
C THR A 50 -31.08 -0.48 -13.14
N VAL A 51 -30.31 0.25 -13.95
CA VAL A 51 -29.21 1.10 -13.46
C VAL A 51 -29.74 2.16 -12.50
N LEU A 52 -30.77 2.91 -12.88
CA LEU A 52 -31.35 3.94 -12.02
C LEU A 52 -31.87 3.37 -10.70
N ARG A 53 -32.58 2.23 -10.71
CA ARG A 53 -33.02 1.54 -9.48
C ARG A 53 -31.86 1.09 -8.59
N CYS A 54 -30.72 0.73 -9.18
CA CYS A 54 -29.52 0.40 -8.42
C CYS A 54 -28.95 1.64 -7.73
N LEU A 55 -28.93 2.79 -8.43
CA LEU A 55 -28.47 4.06 -7.87
C LEU A 55 -29.38 4.57 -6.75
N ASP A 56 -30.69 4.45 -6.91
CA ASP A 56 -31.65 4.81 -5.86
C ASP A 56 -31.42 4.00 -4.59
N LYS A 57 -31.10 2.70 -4.72
CA LYS A 57 -30.74 1.84 -3.57
C LYS A 57 -29.44 2.27 -2.87
N LEU A 58 -28.55 2.96 -3.56
CA LEU A 58 -27.32 3.51 -3.01
C LEU A 58 -27.51 4.95 -2.49
N GLY A 59 -28.73 5.49 -2.57
CA GLY A 59 -29.04 6.87 -2.20
C GLY A 59 -28.47 7.90 -3.17
N ILE A 60 -28.33 7.54 -4.44
CA ILE A 60 -27.82 8.41 -5.51
C ILE A 60 -28.99 8.79 -6.42
N ASN A 61 -29.26 10.09 -6.54
CA ASN A 61 -30.41 10.62 -7.28
C ASN A 61 -30.17 10.64 -8.79
N GLY A 62 -30.14 9.45 -9.39
CA GLY A 62 -30.02 9.26 -10.82
C GLY A 62 -28.59 9.34 -11.38
N PHE A 63 -28.49 9.11 -12.68
CA PHE A 63 -27.21 8.85 -13.34
C PHE A 63 -26.31 10.10 -13.45
N LEU A 64 -26.88 11.30 -13.52
CA LEU A 64 -26.08 12.52 -13.58
C LEU A 64 -25.34 12.79 -12.26
N ASP A 65 -25.98 12.51 -11.13
CA ASP A 65 -25.37 12.66 -9.81
C ASP A 65 -24.30 11.60 -9.57
N LEU A 66 -24.51 10.36 -10.02
CA LEU A 66 -23.44 9.36 -10.09
C LEU A 66 -22.23 9.90 -10.87
N LYS A 67 -22.44 10.49 -12.06
CA LYS A 67 -21.33 11.05 -12.85
C LYS A 67 -20.61 12.19 -12.13
N LYS A 68 -21.31 13.01 -11.33
CA LYS A 68 -20.69 14.10 -10.53
C LYS A 68 -19.84 13.51 -9.42
N GLU A 69 -20.37 12.56 -8.67
CA GLU A 69 -19.64 11.89 -7.58
C GLU A 69 -18.44 11.12 -8.13
N LEU A 70 -18.60 10.40 -9.24
CA LEU A 70 -17.49 9.75 -9.93
C LEU A 70 -16.47 10.76 -10.42
N ARG A 71 -16.85 11.88 -11.03
CA ARG A 71 -15.88 12.92 -11.42
C ARG A 71 -15.14 13.51 -10.22
N ALA A 72 -15.79 13.66 -9.07
CA ALA A 72 -15.13 14.10 -7.84
C ALA A 72 -14.13 13.03 -7.36
N TYR A 73 -14.55 11.76 -7.34
CA TYR A 73 -13.74 10.60 -7.02
C TYR A 73 -12.53 10.46 -7.96
N THR A 74 -12.72 10.45 -9.29
CA THR A 74 -11.66 10.37 -10.29
C THR A 74 -10.73 11.58 -10.23
N ARG A 75 -11.23 12.79 -9.94
CA ARG A 75 -10.38 13.99 -9.74
C ARG A 75 -9.48 13.88 -8.51
N GLN A 76 -9.91 13.17 -7.48
CA GLN A 76 -9.12 12.89 -6.28
C GLN A 76 -8.21 11.67 -6.45
N SER A 77 -8.65 10.63 -7.16
CA SER A 77 -7.96 9.34 -7.29
C SER A 77 -6.95 9.25 -8.46
N VAL A 78 -7.16 9.97 -9.57
CA VAL A 78 -6.39 9.75 -10.84
C VAL A 78 -5.30 10.79 -11.09
N TYR A 79 -5.30 11.94 -10.40
CA TYR A 79 -4.27 12.98 -10.58
C TYR A 79 -3.53 13.26 -9.27
N PRO A 80 -2.39 12.56 -9.01
CA PRO A 80 -1.52 12.83 -7.86
C PRO A 80 -1.19 14.32 -7.72
N GLY A 81 -0.98 15.01 -8.86
CA GLY A 81 -0.69 16.44 -8.90
C GLY A 81 -1.79 17.36 -8.38
N LYS A 82 -3.08 17.00 -8.48
CA LYS A 82 -4.20 17.84 -7.99
C LYS A 82 -4.57 17.58 -6.54
N ARG A 83 -4.48 16.33 -6.04
CA ARG A 83 -4.53 16.07 -4.57
C ARG A 83 -3.36 16.74 -3.88
N LEU A 84 -2.15 16.61 -4.43
CA LEU A 84 -0.98 17.33 -3.96
C LEU A 84 -1.23 18.84 -3.99
N ALA A 85 -1.67 19.41 -5.12
CA ALA A 85 -1.95 20.85 -5.20
C ALA A 85 -3.04 21.31 -4.20
N SER A 86 -4.11 20.54 -4.03
CA SER A 86 -5.19 20.85 -3.08
C SER A 86 -4.74 20.72 -1.63
N ALA A 87 -3.99 19.66 -1.31
CA ALA A 87 -3.41 19.46 0.01
C ALA A 87 -2.43 20.59 0.33
N LEU A 88 -1.59 20.98 -0.64
CA LEU A 88 -0.64 22.08 -0.53
C LEU A 88 -1.32 23.46 -0.42
N SER A 89 -2.45 23.67 -1.10
CA SER A 89 -3.20 24.93 -1.06
C SER A 89 -3.89 25.19 0.29
N GLY A 90 -4.17 24.13 1.06
CA GLY A 90 -4.77 24.18 2.40
C GLY A 90 -3.77 24.20 3.55
N LEU A 91 -2.47 24.35 3.27
CA LEU A 91 -1.43 24.44 4.30
C LEU A 91 -1.20 25.90 4.68
N ASN A 92 -1.57 26.25 5.90
CA ASN A 92 -1.25 27.56 6.48
C ASN A 92 0.24 27.67 6.87
N SER A 93 0.93 26.53 7.02
CA SER A 93 2.37 26.43 7.28
C SER A 93 2.90 25.06 6.81
N THR A 94 4.13 25.03 6.29
CA THR A 94 4.84 23.78 5.96
C THR A 94 5.22 22.95 7.20
N SER A 95 5.19 23.56 8.40
CA SER A 95 5.46 22.88 9.68
C SER A 95 4.48 21.75 9.99
N ASP A 96 3.26 21.81 9.45
CA ASP A 96 2.17 20.90 9.83
C ASP A 96 2.09 19.65 8.93
N ILE A 97 2.81 19.65 7.80
CA ILE A 97 2.79 18.56 6.82
C ILE A 97 3.29 17.26 7.46
N VAL A 98 4.46 17.31 8.12
CA VAL A 98 5.08 16.13 8.72
C VAL A 98 4.16 15.54 9.77
N HIS A 99 3.58 16.37 10.63
CA HIS A 99 2.62 15.93 11.64
C HIS A 99 1.39 15.26 11.01
N ARG A 100 0.82 15.82 9.94
CA ARG A 100 -0.33 15.23 9.25
C ARG A 100 0.00 13.88 8.61
N VAL A 101 1.18 13.75 8.00
CA VAL A 101 1.62 12.48 7.40
C VAL A 101 1.83 11.43 8.49
N VAL A 102 2.53 11.77 9.57
CA VAL A 102 2.75 10.85 10.69
C VAL A 102 1.43 10.43 11.33
N GLN A 103 0.51 11.37 11.56
CA GLN A 103 -0.80 11.04 12.13
C GLN A 103 -1.59 10.11 11.21
N ALA A 104 -1.64 10.38 9.90
CA ALA A 104 -2.31 9.51 8.95
C ALA A 104 -1.71 8.09 8.92
N ASP A 105 -0.38 7.97 9.04
CA ASP A 105 0.29 6.67 9.13
C ASP A 105 -0.08 5.92 10.41
N LEU A 106 -0.14 6.62 11.55
CA LEU A 106 -0.60 6.03 12.82
C LEU A 106 -2.06 5.59 12.74
N ASP A 107 -2.93 6.38 12.12
CA ASP A 107 -4.34 6.05 11.93
C ASP A 107 -4.49 4.83 11.00
N ASN A 108 -3.72 4.77 9.90
CA ASN A 108 -3.69 3.63 8.99
C ASN A 108 -3.28 2.34 9.72
N ILE A 109 -2.22 2.40 10.55
CA ILE A 109 -1.75 1.26 11.34
C ILE A 109 -2.84 0.85 12.33
N THR A 110 -3.35 1.79 13.13
CA THR A 110 -4.36 1.53 14.16
C THR A 110 -5.61 0.88 13.55
N ASN A 111 -6.20 1.51 12.53
CA ASN A 111 -7.39 1.00 11.86
C ASN A 111 -7.16 -0.37 11.20
N THR A 112 -5.96 -0.62 10.66
CA THR A 112 -5.61 -1.91 10.07
C THR A 112 -5.61 -3.02 11.13
N PHE A 113 -4.93 -2.81 12.25
CA PHE A 113 -4.72 -3.87 13.24
C PHE A 113 -5.88 -4.06 14.21
N GLU A 114 -6.70 -3.04 14.45
CA GLU A 114 -7.97 -3.19 15.19
C GLU A 114 -9.00 -4.04 14.46
N ASN A 115 -8.97 -4.02 13.12
CA ASN A 115 -9.90 -4.76 12.27
C ASN A 115 -9.28 -6.03 11.66
N LEU A 116 -8.06 -6.38 12.03
CA LEU A 116 -7.36 -7.52 11.46
C LEU A 116 -7.99 -8.84 11.93
N SER A 117 -8.48 -9.62 10.96
CA SER A 117 -8.97 -10.98 11.19
C SER A 117 -7.81 -11.93 11.46
N SER A 118 -7.66 -12.39 12.70
CA SER A 118 -6.64 -13.39 13.06
C SER A 118 -6.81 -14.67 12.23
N ARG A 119 -8.06 -15.08 11.95
CA ARG A 119 -8.35 -16.24 11.10
C ARG A 119 -7.73 -16.07 9.70
N ASP A 120 -7.93 -14.92 9.08
CA ASP A 120 -7.43 -14.68 7.73
C ASP A 120 -5.90 -14.53 7.73
N MET A 121 -5.34 -13.99 8.81
CA MET A 121 -3.89 -13.98 9.04
C MET A 121 -3.30 -15.40 9.11
N TYR A 122 -3.89 -16.30 9.90
CA TYR A 122 -3.44 -17.69 9.98
C TYR A 122 -3.59 -18.43 8.65
N ARG A 123 -4.71 -18.24 7.94
CA ARG A 123 -4.92 -18.84 6.61
C ARG A 123 -3.90 -18.34 5.60
N ALA A 124 -3.52 -17.07 5.64
CA ALA A 124 -2.46 -16.53 4.79
C ALA A 124 -1.12 -17.22 5.09
N CYS A 125 -0.73 -17.34 6.36
CA CYS A 125 0.48 -18.08 6.75
C CYS A 125 0.47 -19.53 6.26
N ASP A 126 -0.64 -20.24 6.44
CA ASP A 126 -0.78 -21.64 6.04
C ASP A 126 -0.66 -21.82 4.52
N ILE A 127 -1.25 -20.92 3.72
CA ILE A 127 -1.10 -20.96 2.26
C ILE A 127 0.36 -20.75 1.87
N LEU A 128 1.01 -19.72 2.42
CA LEU A 128 2.36 -19.31 2.00
C LEU A 128 3.42 -20.33 2.42
N ARG A 129 3.30 -20.96 3.59
CA ARG A 129 4.31 -21.90 4.08
C ARG A 129 4.22 -23.30 3.47
N ASN A 130 3.04 -23.70 3.00
CA ASN A 130 2.81 -25.05 2.46
C ASN A 130 2.87 -25.12 0.93
N CYS A 131 3.00 -23.98 0.25
CA CYS A 131 3.12 -23.92 -1.21
C CYS A 131 4.53 -24.29 -1.69
N GLY A 132 4.65 -24.63 -2.97
CA GLY A 132 5.95 -24.91 -3.61
C GLY A 132 6.79 -23.64 -3.79
N ARG A 133 6.19 -22.58 -4.34
CA ARG A 133 6.81 -21.26 -4.51
C ARG A 133 5.79 -20.16 -4.27
N VAL A 134 6.21 -19.12 -3.54
CA VAL A 134 5.45 -17.88 -3.41
C VAL A 134 5.84 -16.91 -4.53
N HIS A 135 4.86 -16.49 -5.32
CA HIS A 135 5.00 -15.43 -6.33
C HIS A 135 4.52 -14.10 -5.75
N LEU A 136 5.44 -13.17 -5.53
CA LEU A 136 5.13 -11.84 -5.03
C LEU A 136 4.79 -10.91 -6.19
N VAL A 137 3.61 -10.28 -6.15
CA VAL A 137 3.09 -9.47 -7.26
C VAL A 137 2.62 -8.11 -6.78
N ALA A 138 3.04 -7.06 -7.47
CA ALA A 138 2.59 -5.70 -7.24
C ALA A 138 2.83 -4.83 -8.48
N GLN A 139 2.20 -3.65 -8.50
CA GLN A 139 2.35 -2.67 -9.58
C GLN A 139 2.65 -1.26 -9.04
N GLY A 140 3.40 -0.49 -9.82
CA GLY A 140 3.79 0.88 -9.45
C GLY A 140 4.52 0.94 -8.12
N VAL A 141 4.14 1.91 -7.28
CA VAL A 141 4.84 2.18 -6.00
C VAL A 141 4.74 1.00 -5.03
N SER A 142 3.68 0.19 -5.10
CA SER A 142 3.55 -1.00 -4.24
C SER A 142 4.64 -2.05 -4.47
N LYS A 143 5.34 -2.02 -5.61
CA LYS A 143 6.51 -2.88 -5.89
C LYS A 143 7.63 -2.71 -4.86
N THR A 144 7.71 -1.57 -4.18
CA THR A 144 8.71 -1.30 -3.13
C THR A 144 8.64 -2.27 -1.95
N LEU A 145 7.48 -2.91 -1.71
CA LEU A 145 7.35 -3.94 -0.67
C LEU A 145 7.89 -5.32 -1.09
N LEU A 146 8.00 -5.60 -2.40
CA LEU A 146 8.33 -6.94 -2.86
C LEU A 146 9.74 -7.39 -2.44
N PRO A 147 10.80 -6.55 -2.56
CA PRO A 147 12.13 -6.94 -2.08
C PRO A 147 12.18 -7.18 -0.57
N PHE A 148 11.40 -6.41 0.21
CA PHE A 148 11.29 -6.61 1.65
C PHE A 148 10.66 -7.97 1.97
N LEU A 149 9.51 -8.29 1.36
CA LEU A 149 8.84 -9.58 1.53
C LEU A 149 9.70 -10.74 1.04
N GLN A 150 10.36 -10.59 -0.11
CA GLN A 150 11.24 -11.61 -0.67
C GLN A 150 12.37 -11.94 0.30
N ASN A 151 13.10 -10.92 0.77
CA ASN A 151 14.21 -11.11 1.71
C ASN A 151 13.74 -11.81 3.00
N ARG A 152 12.60 -11.38 3.55
CA ARG A 152 12.06 -11.89 4.80
C ARG A 152 11.56 -13.33 4.67
N LEU A 153 10.80 -13.66 3.63
CA LEU A 153 10.30 -15.01 3.42
C LEU A 153 11.42 -15.99 3.06
N SER A 154 12.39 -15.59 2.23
CA SER A 154 13.55 -16.42 1.92
C SER A 154 14.40 -16.72 3.16
N SER A 155 14.45 -15.81 4.15
CA SER A 155 15.12 -16.08 5.43
C SER A 155 14.44 -17.18 6.28
N LEU A 156 13.19 -17.53 5.97
CA LEU A 156 12.43 -18.62 6.56
C LEU A 156 12.48 -19.91 5.72
N ASN A 157 13.42 -20.02 4.78
CA ASN A 157 13.53 -21.13 3.82
C ASN A 157 12.32 -21.30 2.88
N ILE A 158 11.57 -20.23 2.62
CA ILE A 158 10.48 -20.25 1.63
C ILE A 158 11.07 -19.92 0.24
N ASP A 159 10.74 -20.73 -0.78
CA ASP A 159 11.04 -20.39 -2.18
C ASP A 159 10.14 -19.24 -2.63
N VAL A 160 10.75 -18.09 -2.94
CA VAL A 160 10.03 -16.86 -3.27
C VAL A 160 10.62 -16.20 -4.51
N GLN A 161 9.75 -15.83 -5.45
CA GLN A 161 10.13 -15.02 -6.60
C GLN A 161 9.25 -13.78 -6.74
N ILE A 162 9.85 -12.69 -7.22
CA ILE A 162 9.11 -11.53 -7.67
C ILE A 162 8.54 -11.83 -9.07
N PHE A 163 7.23 -11.72 -9.20
CA PHE A 163 6.53 -11.90 -10.47
C PHE A 163 6.27 -10.53 -11.10
N ASP A 164 6.95 -10.21 -12.20
CA ASP A 164 6.72 -8.99 -12.96
C ASP A 164 5.49 -9.10 -13.88
N VAL A 165 4.53 -8.20 -13.66
CA VAL A 165 3.29 -8.09 -14.43
C VAL A 165 3.28 -6.92 -15.39
N ASP A 166 4.34 -6.10 -15.46
CA ASP A 166 4.30 -4.85 -16.23
C ASP A 166 4.40 -5.08 -17.75
N SER A 167 4.94 -6.23 -18.16
CA SER A 167 5.03 -6.62 -19.56
C SER A 167 4.13 -7.82 -19.87
N THR A 168 3.33 -7.69 -20.93
CA THR A 168 2.47 -8.78 -21.41
C THR A 168 3.26 -10.03 -21.79
N ILE A 169 4.46 -9.87 -22.36
CA ILE A 169 5.33 -10.99 -22.74
C ILE A 169 5.83 -11.70 -21.49
N PHE A 170 6.32 -10.94 -20.49
CA PHE A 170 6.78 -11.55 -19.23
C PHE A 170 5.64 -12.20 -18.46
N LEU A 171 4.48 -11.55 -18.37
CA LEU A 171 3.28 -12.10 -17.75
C LEU A 171 2.89 -13.45 -18.36
N THR A 172 2.78 -13.52 -19.69
CA THR A 172 2.38 -14.75 -20.39
C THR A 172 3.42 -15.86 -20.30
N ASN A 173 4.72 -15.52 -20.41
CA ASN A 173 5.81 -16.48 -20.25
C ASN A 173 5.90 -17.03 -18.82
N MET A 174 5.72 -16.19 -17.80
CA MET A 174 5.78 -16.68 -16.42
C MET A 174 4.53 -17.47 -16.06
N LEU A 175 3.35 -17.08 -16.55
CA LEU A 175 2.10 -17.83 -16.38
C LEU A 175 2.22 -19.28 -16.87
N SER A 176 2.93 -19.53 -17.98
CA SER A 176 3.10 -20.89 -18.51
C SER A 176 4.00 -21.78 -17.66
N GLY A 177 4.83 -21.20 -16.78
CA GLY A 177 5.74 -21.92 -15.88
C GLY A 177 5.23 -22.10 -14.45
N ILE A 178 4.02 -21.61 -14.12
CA ILE A 178 3.47 -21.72 -12.76
C ILE A 178 3.05 -23.17 -12.48
N ARG A 179 3.39 -23.65 -11.28
CA ARG A 179 3.00 -24.99 -10.83
C ARG A 179 1.69 -24.93 -10.05
N THR A 180 0.93 -26.01 -10.07
CA THR A 180 -0.37 -26.10 -9.37
C THR A 180 -0.26 -26.02 -7.84
N ASN A 181 0.93 -26.28 -7.28
CA ASN A 181 1.20 -26.13 -5.84
C ASN A 181 1.84 -24.78 -5.48
N ASP A 182 2.00 -23.86 -6.43
CA ASP A 182 2.51 -22.52 -6.12
C ASP A 182 1.42 -21.66 -5.44
N ALA A 183 1.79 -20.52 -4.87
CA ALA A 183 0.85 -19.54 -4.32
C ALA A 183 1.25 -18.12 -4.73
N PHE A 184 0.27 -17.22 -4.76
CA PHE A 184 0.48 -15.82 -5.12
C PHE A 184 0.21 -14.90 -3.93
N PHE A 185 1.15 -13.98 -3.65
CA PHE A 185 0.95 -12.87 -2.73
C PHE A 185 0.82 -11.57 -3.52
N MET A 186 -0.40 -11.05 -3.62
CA MET A 186 -0.72 -9.92 -4.50
C MET A 186 -1.04 -8.66 -3.69
N LEU A 187 -0.28 -7.59 -3.92
CA LEU A 187 -0.55 -6.27 -3.38
C LEU A 187 -1.51 -5.53 -4.33
N SER A 188 -2.74 -5.30 -3.86
CA SER A 188 -3.82 -4.68 -4.62
C SER A 188 -4.25 -3.37 -3.96
N PHE A 189 -3.36 -2.38 -4.03
CA PHE A 189 -3.66 -1.01 -3.62
C PHE A 189 -4.12 -0.20 -4.84
N PRO A 190 -5.17 0.63 -4.71
CA PRO A 190 -5.66 1.43 -5.82
C PRO A 190 -4.58 2.40 -6.31
N ARG A 191 -4.74 2.90 -7.55
CA ARG A 191 -4.01 3.98 -8.26
C ARG A 191 -3.30 3.55 -9.55
N LEU A 192 -3.37 2.28 -9.95
CA LEU A 192 -2.98 1.84 -11.29
C LEU A 192 -3.98 0.84 -11.84
N ASP A 193 -4.96 1.36 -12.57
CA ASP A 193 -5.96 0.55 -13.27
C ASP A 193 -5.34 0.05 -14.58
N ASN A 194 -4.73 -1.12 -14.55
CA ASN A 194 -4.53 -1.88 -15.78
C ASN A 194 -5.14 -3.27 -15.63
N SER A 195 -5.60 -3.82 -16.75
CA SER A 195 -6.29 -5.11 -16.81
C SER A 195 -5.40 -6.30 -16.44
N ARG A 196 -4.10 -6.11 -16.18
CA ARG A 196 -3.15 -7.23 -15.98
C ARG A 196 -3.29 -7.87 -14.60
N MET A 197 -3.43 -7.10 -13.53
CA MET A 197 -3.63 -7.65 -12.17
C MET A 197 -4.94 -8.44 -12.06
N PRO A 198 -6.10 -7.92 -12.51
CA PRO A 198 -7.34 -8.70 -12.56
C PRO A 198 -7.24 -9.91 -13.48
N PHE A 199 -6.66 -9.77 -14.67
CA PHE A 199 -6.46 -10.89 -15.59
C PHE A 199 -5.63 -12.01 -14.95
N LEU A 200 -4.51 -11.67 -14.31
CA LEU A 200 -3.68 -12.63 -13.59
C LEU A 200 -4.51 -13.36 -12.52
N ALA A 201 -5.24 -12.62 -11.68
CA ALA A 201 -6.07 -13.20 -10.64
C ALA A 201 -7.13 -14.18 -11.21
N GLU A 202 -7.78 -13.84 -12.33
CA GLU A 202 -8.70 -14.74 -13.01
C GLU A 202 -8.02 -16.02 -13.53
N GLN A 203 -6.80 -15.92 -14.09
CA GLN A 203 -6.06 -17.10 -14.55
C GLN A 203 -5.69 -18.02 -13.38
N LEU A 204 -5.21 -17.46 -12.27
CA LEU A 204 -4.85 -18.23 -11.09
C LEU A 204 -6.06 -18.99 -10.52
N VAL A 205 -7.23 -18.35 -10.46
CA VAL A 205 -8.48 -19.01 -10.06
C VAL A 205 -8.85 -20.15 -11.00
N LYS A 206 -8.73 -19.97 -12.33
CA LYS A 206 -9.02 -21.03 -13.32
C LYS A 206 -8.12 -22.26 -13.13
N HIS A 207 -6.90 -22.07 -12.63
CA HIS A 207 -5.93 -23.13 -12.39
C HIS A 207 -5.89 -23.61 -10.93
N ASN A 208 -6.83 -23.17 -10.07
CA ASN A 208 -6.90 -23.49 -8.65
C ASN A 208 -5.63 -23.13 -7.86
N ILE A 209 -4.93 -22.08 -8.27
CA ILE A 209 -3.74 -21.57 -7.58
C ILE A 209 -4.20 -20.58 -6.49
N PRO A 210 -3.81 -20.78 -5.22
CA PRO A 210 -4.24 -19.92 -4.13
C PRO A 210 -3.64 -18.51 -4.22
N ILE A 211 -4.45 -17.52 -3.85
CA ILE A 211 -4.09 -16.11 -3.84
C ILE A 211 -4.27 -15.56 -2.42
N VAL A 212 -3.20 -15.06 -1.84
CA VAL A 212 -3.19 -14.18 -0.66
C VAL A 212 -3.15 -12.75 -1.16
N CYS A 213 -4.19 -11.96 -0.92
CA CYS A 213 -4.26 -10.57 -1.35
C CYS A 213 -4.10 -9.63 -0.15
N MET A 214 -3.29 -8.57 -0.30
CA MET A 214 -3.31 -7.42 0.60
C MET A 214 -3.93 -6.23 -0.13
N ALA A 215 -5.01 -5.67 0.41
CA ALA A 215 -5.78 -4.61 -0.25
C ALA A 215 -6.46 -3.68 0.76
N GLU A 216 -6.82 -2.46 0.33
CA GLU A 216 -7.58 -1.52 1.18
C GLU A 216 -9.05 -1.92 1.34
N ASN A 217 -9.62 -2.60 0.35
CA ASN A 217 -11.04 -2.93 0.29
C ASN A 217 -11.25 -4.35 -0.26
N PRO A 218 -12.12 -5.17 0.37
CA PRO A 218 -12.51 -6.48 -0.17
C PRO A 218 -13.15 -6.43 -1.56
N ALA A 219 -13.71 -5.29 -1.98
CA ALA A 219 -14.31 -5.13 -3.30
C ALA A 219 -13.29 -4.89 -4.44
N SER A 220 -11.99 -4.75 -4.13
CA SER A 220 -10.97 -4.53 -5.17
C SER A 220 -10.88 -5.71 -6.14
N ALA A 221 -10.51 -5.41 -7.40
CA ALA A 221 -10.55 -6.39 -8.48
C ALA A 221 -9.80 -7.70 -8.18
N VAL A 222 -8.63 -7.62 -7.54
CA VAL A 222 -7.87 -8.81 -7.12
C VAL A 222 -8.49 -9.48 -5.88
N ALA A 223 -8.95 -8.70 -4.90
CA ALA A 223 -9.50 -9.24 -3.65
C ALA A 223 -10.73 -10.13 -3.87
N ARG A 224 -11.54 -9.86 -4.90
CA ARG A 224 -12.71 -10.70 -5.25
C ARG A 224 -12.34 -12.10 -5.74
N HIS A 225 -11.10 -12.28 -6.21
CA HIS A 225 -10.57 -13.56 -6.67
C HIS A 225 -9.68 -14.23 -5.61
N ALA A 226 -9.37 -13.52 -4.52
CA ALA A 226 -8.42 -13.99 -3.53
C ALA A 226 -8.98 -15.16 -2.69
N THR A 227 -8.11 -16.12 -2.39
CA THR A 227 -8.42 -17.19 -1.43
C THR A 227 -8.52 -16.64 -0.01
N VAL A 228 -7.68 -15.65 0.31
CA VAL A 228 -7.71 -14.89 1.55
C VAL A 228 -7.29 -13.45 1.28
N THR A 229 -7.96 -12.50 1.94
CA THR A 229 -7.66 -11.07 1.80
C THR A 229 -7.31 -10.48 3.16
N LEU A 230 -6.12 -9.88 3.25
CA LEU A 230 -5.67 -9.08 4.39
C LEU A 230 -6.02 -7.61 4.10
N ILE A 231 -7.02 -7.08 4.82
CA ILE A 231 -7.44 -5.69 4.67
C ILE A 231 -6.43 -4.78 5.37
N CYS A 232 -5.88 -3.82 4.64
CA CYS A 232 -4.83 -2.93 5.12
C CYS A 232 -4.98 -1.53 4.53
N GLN A 233 -5.02 -0.52 5.40
CA GLN A 233 -5.17 0.88 5.02
C GLN A 233 -3.86 1.45 4.48
N ALA A 234 -3.92 2.28 3.44
CA ALA A 234 -2.75 2.92 2.86
C ALA A 234 -3.02 4.38 2.42
N ASP A 235 -3.98 5.06 3.07
CA ASP A 235 -4.30 6.45 2.72
C ASP A 235 -3.15 7.41 3.07
N THR A 236 -3.11 8.55 2.38
CA THR A 236 -2.22 9.66 2.69
C THR A 236 -2.98 10.97 2.54
N PRO A 237 -2.65 12.00 3.33
CA PRO A 237 -3.20 13.32 3.11
C PRO A 237 -2.60 14.04 1.89
N ILE A 238 -1.43 13.64 1.39
CA ILE A 238 -0.62 14.52 0.50
C ILE A 238 -0.08 13.82 -0.75
N TYR A 239 0.63 12.69 -0.65
CA TYR A 239 1.46 12.17 -1.75
C TYR A 239 1.55 10.62 -1.80
N TYR A 240 0.93 10.00 -2.81
CA TYR A 240 0.84 8.53 -3.04
C TYR A 240 0.37 7.69 -1.84
N ASN A 241 0.04 6.41 -2.04
CA ASN A 241 -0.30 5.55 -0.90
C ASN A 241 0.79 5.56 0.17
N SER A 242 0.39 5.62 1.43
CA SER A 242 1.30 5.32 2.53
C SER A 242 1.46 3.81 2.64
N TYR A 243 2.71 3.35 2.61
CA TYR A 243 3.04 1.94 2.73
C TYR A 243 3.48 1.55 4.14
N SER A 244 3.31 2.44 5.12
CA SER A 244 3.68 2.19 6.52
C SER A 244 2.86 1.02 7.11
N ALA A 245 1.53 1.06 7.05
CA ALA A 245 0.70 -0.06 7.54
C ALA A 245 0.89 -1.36 6.72
N PRO A 246 0.96 -1.34 5.37
CA PRO A 246 1.32 -2.51 4.58
C PRO A 246 2.66 -3.16 4.96
N MET A 247 3.66 -2.33 5.26
CA MET A 247 4.98 -2.80 5.72
C MET A 247 4.89 -3.47 7.09
N VAL A 248 4.14 -2.89 8.04
CA VAL A 248 3.90 -3.50 9.35
C VAL A 248 3.13 -4.81 9.21
N MET A 249 2.12 -4.88 8.32
CA MET A 249 1.35 -6.10 8.04
C MET A 249 2.26 -7.21 7.49
N ALA A 250 3.13 -6.87 6.52
CA ALA A 250 4.12 -7.80 5.99
C ALA A 250 5.08 -8.30 7.09
N ASN A 251 5.55 -7.42 7.97
CA ASN A 251 6.40 -7.79 9.09
C ASN A 251 5.68 -8.72 10.09
N ALA A 252 4.42 -8.42 10.41
CA ALA A 252 3.58 -9.24 11.29
C ALA A 252 3.33 -10.64 10.70
N LEU A 253 3.08 -10.71 9.39
CA LEU A 253 2.91 -11.97 8.65
C LEU A 253 4.13 -12.86 8.73
N VAL A 254 5.29 -12.32 8.37
CA VAL A 254 6.55 -13.07 8.43
C VAL A 254 6.87 -13.48 9.87
N SER A 255 6.65 -12.60 10.85
CA SER A 255 6.91 -12.91 12.26
C SER A 255 6.01 -14.06 12.77
N LEU A 256 4.75 -14.07 12.36
CA LEU A 256 3.83 -15.15 12.68
C LEU A 256 4.26 -16.47 12.03
N MET A 257 4.66 -16.43 10.75
CA MET A 257 5.20 -17.61 10.05
C MET A 257 6.47 -18.14 10.73
N ALA A 258 7.40 -17.27 11.11
CA ALA A 258 8.62 -17.65 11.82
C ALA A 258 8.31 -18.35 13.16
N GLY A 259 7.29 -17.86 13.90
CA GLY A 259 6.82 -18.51 15.13
C GLY A 259 6.22 -19.89 14.89
N GLN A 260 5.51 -20.09 13.78
CA GLN A 260 4.92 -21.38 13.40
C GLN A 260 5.93 -22.39 12.84
N MET A 261 7.03 -21.90 12.26
CA MET A 261 8.08 -22.70 11.61
C MET A 261 9.37 -22.72 12.45
N LYS A 262 9.27 -22.55 13.76
CA LYS A 262 10.41 -22.28 14.63
C LYS A 262 11.56 -23.28 14.45
N ASP A 263 11.25 -24.57 14.44
CA ASP A 263 12.27 -25.62 14.37
C ASP A 263 12.93 -25.68 12.97
N ASP A 264 12.14 -25.56 11.90
CA ASP A 264 12.63 -25.51 10.52
C ASP A 264 13.52 -24.28 10.27
N VAL A 265 13.11 -23.12 10.79
CA VAL A 265 13.87 -21.87 10.70
C VAL A 265 15.19 -22.00 11.45
N GLN A 266 15.19 -22.59 12.65
CA GLN A 266 16.43 -22.81 13.40
C GLN A 266 17.41 -23.73 12.65
N ALA A 267 16.92 -24.84 12.11
CA ALA A 267 17.73 -25.76 11.33
C ALA A 267 18.33 -25.08 10.08
N PHE A 268 17.52 -24.30 9.36
CA PHE A 268 17.96 -23.56 8.19
C PHE A 268 19.02 -22.49 8.52
N GLN A 269 18.85 -21.77 9.63
CA GLN A 269 19.83 -20.78 10.08
C GLN A 269 21.16 -21.43 10.45
N THR A 270 21.15 -22.61 11.09
CA THR A 270 22.38 -23.38 11.35
C THR A 270 23.08 -23.79 10.05
N GLN A 271 22.32 -24.23 9.04
CA GLN A 271 22.88 -24.57 7.73
C GLN A 271 23.54 -23.35 7.05
N ILE A 272 22.89 -22.18 7.10
CA ILE A 272 23.47 -20.93 6.59
C ILE A 272 24.76 -20.58 7.32
N GLU A 273 24.79 -20.70 8.65
CA GLU A 273 25.97 -20.35 9.45
C GLU A 273 27.16 -21.28 9.18
N ASN A 274 26.90 -22.56 8.99
CA ASN A 274 27.92 -23.53 8.58
C ASN A 274 28.51 -23.15 7.21
N LEU A 275 27.66 -22.86 6.21
CA LEU A 275 28.11 -22.44 4.88
C LEU A 275 28.90 -21.12 4.91
N ARG A 276 28.50 -20.16 5.75
CA ARG A 276 29.25 -18.90 5.96
C ARG A 276 30.63 -19.15 6.56
N SER A 277 30.70 -20.06 7.52
CA SER A 277 31.96 -20.46 8.16
C SER A 277 32.90 -21.12 7.14
N GLU A 278 32.38 -22.04 6.32
CA GLU A 278 33.12 -22.68 5.23
C GLU A 278 33.62 -21.66 4.21
N TYR A 279 32.76 -20.73 3.76
CA TYR A 279 33.13 -19.67 2.82
C TYR A 279 34.21 -18.75 3.40
N THR A 280 34.11 -18.39 4.67
CA THR A 280 35.10 -17.53 5.34
C THR A 280 36.45 -18.23 5.45
N ALA A 281 36.47 -19.53 5.76
CA ALA A 281 37.69 -20.32 5.75
C ALA A 281 38.30 -20.42 4.34
N TYR A 282 37.46 -20.65 3.32
CA TYR A 282 37.88 -20.70 1.92
C TYR A 282 38.48 -19.36 1.45
N SER A 283 37.80 -18.24 1.69
CA SER A 283 38.24 -16.89 1.33
C SER A 283 39.58 -16.54 1.97
N LYS A 284 39.77 -16.85 3.27
CA LYS A 284 41.07 -16.65 3.95
C LYS A 284 42.23 -17.42 3.32
N MET A 285 41.97 -18.60 2.74
CA MET A 285 42.99 -19.43 2.09
C MET A 285 43.32 -18.99 0.66
N HIS A 286 42.37 -18.38 -0.05
CA HIS A 286 42.49 -18.10 -1.49
C HIS A 286 42.61 -16.60 -1.83
N ASP A 287 42.05 -15.72 -1.01
CA ASP A 287 42.06 -14.27 -1.22
C ASP A 287 43.20 -13.58 -0.44
N GLY A 288 44.28 -14.32 -0.15
CA GLY A 288 45.43 -13.85 0.61
C GLY A 288 46.21 -12.71 -0.06
N ASN A 289 45.62 -11.51 -0.17
CA ASN A 289 46.25 -10.18 -0.05
C ASN A 289 45.33 -8.95 -0.24
N GLU A 290 43.99 -9.05 -0.33
CA GLU A 290 43.15 -7.84 -0.57
C GLU A 290 42.27 -7.36 0.60
N SER A 291 42.29 -8.01 1.77
CA SER A 291 41.35 -7.67 2.86
C SER A 291 41.99 -7.19 4.17
N SER A 292 42.94 -6.24 4.11
CA SER A 292 43.42 -5.55 5.31
C SER A 292 42.67 -4.24 5.63
N THR A 293 41.44 -4.05 5.16
CA THR A 293 40.70 -2.78 5.42
C THR A 293 39.25 -2.87 5.91
N GLN A 294 38.62 -4.05 6.06
CA GLN A 294 37.20 -4.09 6.47
C GLN A 294 36.82 -5.06 7.59
N ALA A 295 37.76 -5.83 8.15
CA ALA A 295 37.43 -6.82 9.20
C ALA A 295 37.40 -6.25 10.64
N ASP A 296 37.99 -5.08 10.91
CA ASP A 296 38.13 -4.57 12.29
C ASP A 296 37.03 -3.57 12.72
N ALA A 297 35.95 -3.40 11.95
CA ALA A 297 34.93 -2.39 12.26
C ALA A 297 33.81 -2.85 13.22
N ASN A 298 33.82 -4.11 13.70
CA ASN A 298 32.71 -4.64 14.51
C ASN A 298 33.11 -5.22 15.89
N GLU A 299 34.35 -5.01 16.36
CA GLU A 299 34.78 -5.56 17.66
C GLU A 299 35.29 -4.54 18.71
N GLU A 300 35.20 -3.23 18.46
CA GLU A 300 35.44 -2.23 19.51
C GLU A 300 34.22 -1.34 19.74
N ALA A 301 33.38 -1.72 20.70
CA ALA A 301 32.57 -0.75 21.42
C ALA A 301 33.48 -0.02 22.42
N PRO A 302 33.71 1.30 22.32
CA PRO A 302 34.44 2.00 23.35
C PRO A 302 33.50 2.32 24.51
N LYS A 303 33.74 1.65 25.65
CA LYS A 303 33.42 2.20 26.97
C LYS A 303 34.32 3.41 27.21
N LEU A 304 33.79 4.63 27.08
CA LEU A 304 34.35 5.85 27.69
C LEU A 304 33.17 6.71 28.17
N MET A 305 32.85 6.62 29.46
CA MET A 305 33.36 7.46 30.55
C MET A 305 32.70 8.84 30.61
N GLU A 306 31.96 8.99 31.72
CA GLU A 306 31.94 10.19 32.55
C GLU A 306 33.19 11.06 32.36
N GLU A 307 33.01 12.29 31.89
CA GLU A 307 33.50 13.51 32.54
C GLU A 307 33.09 14.72 31.68
N ARG A 308 32.11 15.48 32.15
CA ARG A 308 31.73 16.76 31.56
C ARG A 308 32.72 17.85 31.99
N PRO A 309 33.39 18.57 31.07
CA PRO A 309 34.06 19.81 31.43
C PRO A 309 33.04 20.95 31.53
N LYS A 310 33.01 21.63 32.69
CA LYS A 310 32.25 22.86 32.92
C LYS A 310 32.69 23.95 31.93
N ARG A 311 31.87 24.27 30.91
CA ARG A 311 32.05 25.48 30.10
C ARG A 311 31.22 26.64 30.64
N LYS A 312 31.93 27.74 30.87
CA LYS A 312 31.51 29.01 31.48
C LYS A 312 30.36 29.67 30.71
N ARG A 313 29.37 30.21 31.44
CA ARG A 313 28.30 31.07 30.93
C ARG A 313 28.90 32.36 30.33
N GLY A 314 28.77 32.53 29.02
CA GLY A 314 29.02 33.79 28.30
C GLY A 314 27.70 34.47 27.93
N ARG A 315 27.64 35.80 28.13
CA ARG A 315 26.47 36.71 28.12
C ARG A 315 25.52 36.63 26.91
N PRO A 316 24.24 37.05 27.08
CA PRO A 316 23.24 37.03 26.02
C PRO A 316 23.52 38.08 24.93
N ARG A 317 23.35 37.69 23.66
CA ARG A 317 23.34 38.59 22.51
C ARG A 317 22.11 39.50 22.59
N LYS A 318 22.33 40.81 22.63
CA LYS A 318 21.30 41.84 22.46
C LYS A 318 20.63 41.69 21.10
N VAL A 319 19.32 41.54 21.10
CA VAL A 319 18.44 41.66 19.92
C VAL A 319 18.32 43.15 19.60
N ALA A 320 18.62 43.54 18.37
CA ALA A 320 18.34 44.89 17.87
C ALA A 320 16.87 44.96 17.41
N PRO A 321 16.13 46.06 17.70
CA PRO A 321 14.72 46.15 17.35
C PRO A 321 14.52 46.43 15.85
N ALA A 322 13.48 45.81 15.29
CA ALA A 322 12.96 46.07 13.95
C ALA A 322 12.39 47.50 13.83
N PRO A 323 12.44 48.14 12.65
CA PRO A 323 11.87 49.47 12.46
C PRO A 323 10.33 49.41 12.43
N ALA A 324 9.73 50.44 13.02
CA ALA A 324 8.31 50.62 13.23
C ALA A 324 7.52 50.67 11.91
N CYS A 325 6.46 49.86 11.83
CA CYS A 325 5.38 50.05 10.86
C CYS A 325 4.43 51.12 11.42
N SER A 326 4.25 52.19 10.67
CA SER A 326 3.43 53.36 11.00
C SER A 326 1.96 53.00 11.25
N ALA A 327 1.43 53.53 12.34
CA ALA A 327 0.00 53.55 12.64
C ALA A 327 -0.77 54.31 11.55
N ALA A 328 -1.80 53.67 11.01
CA ALA A 328 -2.90 54.35 10.36
C ALA A 328 -3.90 54.75 11.45
N ASN A 329 -3.99 56.06 11.72
CA ASN A 329 -5.18 56.65 12.32
C ASN A 329 -5.95 57.38 11.22
N ALA A 330 -7.26 57.15 11.24
CA ALA A 330 -8.26 57.90 10.52
C ALA A 330 -8.29 59.37 10.97
N ASP A 331 -8.59 60.25 10.02
CA ASP A 331 -9.39 61.49 10.11
C ASP A 331 -9.51 62.00 8.65
N ASP A 332 -10.70 61.91 8.03
CA ASP A 332 -11.73 62.95 8.00
C ASP A 332 -11.43 64.07 6.96
N GLU A 333 -11.98 63.91 5.76
CA GLU A 333 -12.33 65.03 4.86
C GLU A 333 -13.65 64.70 4.14
N GLY A 334 -14.71 65.39 4.57
CA GLY A 334 -15.35 66.39 3.70
C GLY A 334 -16.35 65.91 2.66
N ALA A 335 -17.63 66.04 3.00
CA ALA A 335 -18.70 66.26 2.03
C ALA A 335 -18.55 67.64 1.33
N ALA A 336 -18.72 67.69 0.00
CA ALA A 336 -19.39 68.78 -0.72
C ALA A 336 -19.45 68.50 -2.24
N ASN A 337 -20.68 68.54 -2.77
CA ASN A 337 -21.11 68.62 -4.19
C ASN A 337 -20.72 67.49 -5.16
#